data_AF-Q06DG9-F1
#
_entry.id   AF-Q06DG9-F1
#
_cell.length_a   1.000
_cell.length_b   1.000
_cell.length_c   1.000
_cell.angle_alpha   90.00
_cell.angle_beta   90.00
_cell.angle_gamma   90.00
#
_symmetry.space_group_name_H-M   'P 1'
#
loop_
_entity.id
_entity.type
_entity.pdbx_description
1 polymer ?
#
loop_
_entity_poly.entity_id
_entity_poly.type
_entity_poly.pdbx_seq_one_letter_code
_entity_poly.pdbx_strand_id
1 'polypeptide(L)'
;MEAKVILIIVTTGLIWLIQLASVEATQWHSKQLLPYFRRIKLDKTKNSVYQHTVKDAIRMHLRIPLMQKALCLPKGTKLSSDCLNRMVDKARQHENKFYARFTYACKTHAEYSSDCMESGRPMYYRNLRNLVKQTEKCWKL
;
A
#
# COMPACT_ATOMS: atom_id res chain seq x y z
N MET A 1 27.53 21.61 -40.65
CA MET A 1 27.75 20.96 -39.33
C MET A 1 26.77 21.50 -38.29
N GLU A 2 26.53 22.82 -38.27
CA GLU A 2 25.51 23.53 -37.47
C GLU A 2 24.16 22.80 -37.30
N ALA A 3 23.48 22.45 -38.41
CA ALA A 3 22.14 21.85 -38.35
C ALA A 3 22.10 20.49 -37.64
N LYS A 4 23.17 19.68 -37.73
CA LYS A 4 23.24 18.37 -37.05
C LYS A 4 23.45 18.54 -35.55
N VAL A 5 24.24 19.54 -35.13
CA VAL A 5 24.47 19.86 -33.71
C VAL A 5 23.18 20.40 -33.07
N ILE A 6 22.45 21.28 -33.76
CA ILE A 6 21.16 21.80 -33.30
C ILE A 6 20.15 20.64 -33.13
N LEU A 7 20.09 19.70 -34.09
CA LEU A 7 19.18 18.56 -34.00
C LEU A 7 19.51 17.64 -32.81
N ILE A 8 20.79 17.41 -32.53
CA ILE A 8 21.23 16.63 -31.36
C ILE A 8 20.83 17.33 -30.07
N ILE A 9 21.05 18.65 -29.94
CA ILE A 9 20.68 19.39 -28.73
C ILE A 9 19.16 19.37 -28.51
N VAL A 10 18.37 19.57 -29.56
CA VAL A 10 16.89 19.55 -29.48
C VAL A 10 16.38 18.16 -29.08
N THR A 11 16.89 17.09 -29.71
CA THR A 11 16.48 15.72 -29.36
C THR A 11 16.87 15.34 -27.94
N THR A 12 18.06 15.73 -27.49
CA THR A 12 18.51 15.48 -26.12
C THR A 12 17.62 16.24 -25.13
N GLY A 13 17.33 17.52 -25.39
CA GLY A 13 16.42 18.32 -24.56
C GLY A 13 15.00 17.73 -24.46
N LEU A 14 14.46 17.22 -25.57
CA LEU A 14 13.16 16.54 -25.59
C LEU A 14 13.15 15.27 -24.75
N ILE A 15 14.20 14.44 -24.83
CA ILE A 15 14.33 13.23 -24.00
C ILE A 15 14.34 13.58 -22.52
N TRP A 16 15.07 14.62 -22.11
CA TRP A 16 15.10 15.09 -20.73
C TRP A 16 13.73 15.55 -20.23
N LEU A 17 12.98 16.29 -21.04
CA LEU A 17 11.63 16.74 -20.69
C LEU A 17 10.64 15.57 -20.55
N ILE A 18 10.73 14.57 -21.42
CA ILE A 18 9.90 13.35 -21.35
C ILE A 18 10.22 12.57 -20.08
N GLN A 19 11.50 12.42 -19.74
CA GLN A 19 11.94 11.74 -18.52
C GLN A 19 11.42 12.46 -17.26
N LEU A 20 11.58 13.78 -17.16
CA LEU A 20 11.06 14.57 -16.03
C LEU A 20 9.54 14.42 -15.87
N ALA A 21 8.79 14.53 -16.97
CA ALA A 21 7.33 14.38 -16.95
C ALA A 21 6.87 12.97 -16.50
N SER A 22 7.65 11.93 -16.81
CA SER A 22 7.36 10.56 -16.38
C SER A 22 7.63 10.34 -14.89
N VAL A 23 8.69 10.93 -14.33
CA VAL A 23 9.03 10.86 -12.90
C VAL A 23 7.97 11.56 -12.04
N GLU A 24 7.46 12.71 -12.47
CA GLU A 24 6.39 13.40 -11.77
C GLU A 24 5.08 12.60 -11.74
N ALA A 25 4.69 12.02 -12.87
CA ALA A 25 3.51 11.17 -12.97
C ALA A 25 3.62 9.93 -12.05
N THR A 26 4.81 9.34 -11.99
CA THR A 26 5.16 8.23 -11.11
C THR A 26 4.90 8.60 -9.64
N GLN A 27 5.42 9.76 -9.19
CA GLN A 27 5.26 10.16 -7.80
C GLN A 27 3.85 10.63 -7.43
N TRP A 28 3.11 11.23 -8.36
CA TRP A 28 1.79 11.81 -8.10
C TRP A 28 0.78 10.79 -7.57
N HIS A 29 0.65 9.62 -8.20
CA HIS A 29 -0.29 8.58 -7.76
C HIS A 29 0.08 8.04 -6.37
N SER A 30 1.38 7.89 -6.08
CA SER A 30 1.84 7.47 -4.76
C SER A 30 1.47 8.50 -3.67
N LYS A 31 1.58 9.80 -3.98
CA LYS A 31 1.18 10.89 -3.08
C LYS A 31 -0.33 10.88 -2.82
N GLN A 32 -1.15 10.56 -3.81
CA GLN A 32 -2.61 10.43 -3.64
C GLN A 32 -3.03 9.28 -2.72
N LEU A 33 -2.25 8.20 -2.67
CA LEU A 33 -2.55 7.05 -1.82
C LEU A 33 -2.15 7.26 -0.35
N LEU A 34 -1.16 8.11 -0.06
CA LEU A 34 -0.64 8.34 1.31
C LEU A 34 -1.74 8.68 2.33
N PRO A 35 -2.70 9.59 2.07
CA PRO A 35 -3.77 9.92 3.01
C PRO A 35 -4.65 8.72 3.39
N TYR A 36 -4.86 7.77 2.48
CA TYR A 36 -5.67 6.57 2.75
C TYR A 36 -4.95 5.64 3.74
N PHE A 37 -3.64 5.45 3.57
CA PHE A 37 -2.85 4.66 4.52
C PHE A 37 -2.78 5.30 5.90
N ARG A 38 -2.73 6.64 5.99
CA ARG A 38 -2.78 7.35 7.28
C ARG A 38 -4.10 7.15 8.02
N ARG A 39 -5.19 6.84 7.30
CA ARG A 39 -6.50 6.57 7.89
C ARG A 39 -6.63 5.16 8.45
N ILE A 40 -5.72 4.24 8.11
CA ILE A 40 -5.66 2.92 8.76
C ILE A 40 -5.02 3.11 10.15
N LYS A 41 -5.84 3.50 11.12
CA LYS A 41 -5.43 3.69 12.52
C LYS A 41 -5.44 2.35 13.24
N LEU A 42 -4.34 2.06 13.92
CA LEU A 42 -4.24 0.95 14.85
C LEU A 42 -4.94 1.33 16.16
N ASP A 43 -5.61 0.37 16.76
CA ASP A 43 -6.14 0.52 18.11
C ASP A 43 -5.00 0.50 19.12
N LYS A 44 -4.79 1.65 19.78
CA LYS A 44 -3.71 1.86 20.74
C LYS A 44 -3.93 1.15 22.07
N THR A 45 -5.13 0.65 22.34
CA THR A 45 -5.45 -0.08 23.58
C THR A 45 -4.87 -1.50 23.57
N LYS A 46 -4.47 -2.03 22.41
CA LYS A 46 -3.94 -3.39 22.24
C LYS A 46 -2.47 -3.48 22.65
N ASN A 47 -2.00 -4.67 23.02
CA ASN A 47 -0.60 -4.91 23.39
C ASN A 47 0.39 -4.48 22.28
N SER A 48 1.57 -3.99 22.68
CA SER A 48 2.60 -3.45 21.77
C SER A 48 3.11 -4.46 20.72
N VAL A 49 3.25 -5.74 21.08
CA VAL A 49 3.69 -6.80 20.16
C VAL A 49 2.65 -7.02 19.06
N TYR A 50 1.37 -7.00 19.42
CA TYR A 50 0.28 -7.04 18.46
C TYR A 50 0.31 -5.81 17.55
N GLN A 51 0.43 -4.61 18.12
CA GLN A 51 0.47 -3.37 17.34
C GLN A 51 1.63 -3.37 16.33
N HIS A 52 2.81 -3.81 16.77
CA HIS A 52 3.99 -3.93 15.90
C HIS A 52 3.73 -4.91 14.75
N THR A 53 3.22 -6.10 15.07
CA THR A 53 2.88 -7.13 14.07
C THR A 53 1.89 -6.61 13.02
N VAL A 54 0.81 -5.94 13.44
CA VAL A 54 -0.20 -5.41 12.53
C VAL A 54 0.37 -4.28 11.67
N LYS A 55 1.14 -3.37 12.29
CA LYS A 55 1.81 -2.26 11.58
C LYS A 55 2.70 -2.78 10.45
N ASP A 56 3.52 -3.78 10.75
CA ASP A 56 4.44 -4.38 9.78
C ASP A 56 3.71 -5.14 8.69
N ALA A 57 2.67 -5.90 9.05
CA ALA A 57 1.84 -6.61 8.09
C ALA A 57 1.18 -5.65 7.09
N ILE A 58 0.56 -4.56 7.57
CA ILE A 58 -0.04 -3.52 6.72
C ILE A 58 1.02 -2.88 5.83
N ARG A 59 2.20 -2.58 6.39
CA ARG A 59 3.31 -2.00 5.64
C ARG A 59 3.76 -2.92 4.50
N MET A 60 4.06 -4.18 4.81
CA MET A 60 4.69 -5.14 3.90
C MET A 60 3.72 -5.74 2.90
N HIS A 61 2.48 -6.02 3.31
CA HIS A 61 1.52 -6.78 2.50
C HIS A 61 0.40 -5.95 1.89
N LEU A 62 0.32 -4.66 2.21
CA LEU A 62 -0.68 -3.75 1.63
C LEU A 62 -0.05 -2.46 1.09
N ARG A 63 0.63 -1.69 1.95
CA ARG A 63 1.14 -0.35 1.59
C ARG A 63 2.25 -0.40 0.55
N ILE A 64 3.33 -1.13 0.80
CA ILE A 64 4.47 -1.19 -0.12
C ILE A 64 4.04 -1.71 -1.51
N PRO A 65 3.30 -2.83 -1.63
CA PRO A 65 2.85 -3.32 -2.93
C PRO A 65 1.99 -2.32 -3.70
N LEU A 66 1.05 -1.64 -3.03
CA LEU A 66 0.20 -0.64 -3.68
C LEU A 66 0.98 0.61 -4.08
N MET A 67 1.94 1.05 -3.26
CA MET A 67 2.83 2.16 -3.60
C MET A 67 3.67 1.83 -4.84
N GLN A 68 4.33 0.67 -4.86
CA GLN A 68 5.15 0.23 -5.99
C GLN A 68 4.35 0.19 -7.29
N LYS A 69 3.14 -0.36 -7.24
CA LYS A 69 2.26 -0.40 -8.41
C LYS A 69 1.75 0.98 -8.83
N ALA A 70 1.45 1.86 -7.88
CA ALA A 70 1.04 3.24 -8.17
C ALA A 70 2.16 4.06 -8.83
N LEU A 71 3.41 3.79 -8.49
CA LEU A 71 4.57 4.40 -9.16
C LEU A 71 4.62 4.02 -10.65
N CYS A 72 4.09 2.87 -11.04
CA CYS A 72 4.08 2.39 -12.42
C CYS A 72 2.83 2.79 -13.22
N LEU A 73 1.93 3.63 -12.67
CA LEU A 73 0.70 3.99 -13.36
C LEU A 73 0.94 5.04 -14.46
N PRO A 74 0.26 4.91 -15.62
CA PRO A 74 0.30 5.92 -16.66
C PRO A 74 -0.17 7.30 -16.15
N LYS A 75 0.40 8.37 -16.69
CA LYS A 75 -0.04 9.73 -16.40
C LYS A 75 -1.52 9.89 -16.76
N GLY A 76 -2.29 10.50 -15.86
CA GLY A 76 -3.73 10.72 -16.05
C GLY A 76 -4.63 9.60 -15.53
N THR A 77 -4.06 8.51 -15.01
CA THR A 77 -4.85 7.44 -14.37
C THR A 77 -5.61 8.01 -13.16
N LYS A 78 -6.93 7.86 -13.14
CA LYS A 78 -7.74 8.32 -12.01
C LYS A 78 -7.85 7.23 -10.96
N LEU A 79 -7.65 7.62 -9.70
CA LEU A 79 -7.87 6.76 -8.55
C LEU A 79 -9.27 7.01 -7.97
N SER A 80 -10.10 5.96 -7.92
CA SER A 80 -11.42 6.06 -7.29
C SER A 80 -11.33 6.26 -5.78
N SER A 81 -11.78 7.41 -5.27
CA SER A 81 -11.82 7.71 -3.84
C SER A 81 -12.65 6.71 -3.05
N ASP A 82 -13.84 6.35 -3.54
CA ASP A 82 -14.74 5.39 -2.89
C ASP A 82 -14.13 4.00 -2.82
N CYS A 83 -13.44 3.58 -3.88
CA CYS A 83 -12.75 2.31 -3.91
C CYS A 83 -11.58 2.28 -2.91
N LEU A 84 -10.83 3.37 -2.80
CA LEU A 84 -9.74 3.49 -1.83
C LEU A 84 -10.26 3.62 -0.38
N ASN A 85 -11.42 4.24 -0.16
CA ASN A 85 -12.09 4.25 1.15
C ASN A 85 -12.50 2.82 1.56
N ARG A 86 -13.10 2.05 0.64
CA ARG A 86 -13.39 0.62 0.86
C ARG A 86 -12.14 -0.21 1.17
N MET A 87 -10.99 0.14 0.60
CA MET A 87 -9.72 -0.50 0.96
C MET A 87 -9.36 -0.26 2.43
N VAL A 88 -9.51 0.97 2.93
CA VAL A 88 -9.27 1.30 4.33
C VAL A 88 -10.20 0.51 5.26
N ASP A 89 -11.48 0.42 4.93
CA ASP A 89 -12.47 -0.31 5.72
C ASP A 89 -12.18 -1.81 5.76
N LYS A 90 -11.83 -2.41 4.62
CA LYS A 90 -11.44 -3.81 4.54
C LYS A 90 -10.15 -4.12 5.31
N ALA A 91 -9.17 -3.22 5.27
CA ALA A 91 -7.94 -3.38 6.04
C ALA A 91 -8.24 -3.45 7.55
N ARG A 92 -9.11 -2.56 8.05
CA ARG A 92 -9.60 -2.59 9.44
C ARG A 92 -10.39 -3.86 9.76
N GLN A 93 -11.26 -4.30 8.85
CA GLN A 93 -12.01 -5.54 9.02
C GLN A 93 -11.08 -6.76 9.14
N HIS A 94 -10.03 -6.82 8.32
CA HIS A 94 -9.03 -7.89 8.39
C HIS A 94 -8.22 -7.85 9.69
N GLU A 95 -7.86 -6.66 10.18
CA GLU A 95 -7.23 -6.49 11.49
C GLU A 95 -8.12 -7.02 12.63
N ASN A 96 -9.41 -6.65 12.63
CA ASN A 96 -10.35 -7.11 13.66
C ASN A 96 -10.52 -8.63 13.67
N LYS A 97 -10.61 -9.25 12.48
CA LYS A 97 -10.65 -10.72 12.36
C LYS A 97 -9.35 -11.38 12.85
N PHE A 98 -8.20 -10.76 12.58
CA PHE A 98 -6.91 -11.22 13.10
C PHE A 98 -6.85 -11.11 14.62
N TYR A 99 -7.31 -9.99 15.20
CA TYR A 99 -7.38 -9.80 16.65
C TYR A 99 -8.28 -10.82 17.34
N ALA A 100 -9.46 -11.11 16.77
CA ALA A 100 -10.37 -12.11 17.33
C ALA A 100 -9.75 -13.51 17.36
N ARG A 101 -9.00 -13.89 16.32
CA ARG A 101 -8.26 -15.16 16.31
C ARG A 101 -7.12 -15.18 17.30
N PHE A 102 -6.38 -14.08 17.37
CA PHE A 102 -5.29 -13.91 18.31
C PHE A 102 -5.77 -14.05 19.75
N THR A 103 -6.80 -13.30 20.14
CA THR A 103 -7.40 -13.37 21.49
C THR A 103 -7.93 -14.77 21.79
N TYR A 104 -8.58 -15.45 20.84
CA TYR A 104 -9.03 -16.83 21.01
C TYR A 104 -7.87 -17.80 21.23
N ALA A 105 -6.82 -17.73 20.40
CA ALA A 105 -5.65 -18.60 20.49
C ALA A 105 -4.82 -18.37 21.77
N CYS A 106 -4.86 -17.17 22.34
CA CYS A 106 -4.12 -16.80 23.53
C CYS A 106 -4.90 -16.92 24.84
N LYS A 107 -6.16 -17.40 24.84
CA LYS A 107 -6.97 -17.56 26.05
C LYS A 107 -6.35 -18.46 27.12
N THR A 108 -5.44 -19.37 26.73
CA THR A 108 -4.84 -20.38 27.60
C THR A 108 -3.37 -20.10 27.95
N HIS A 109 -2.78 -19.02 27.45
CA HIS A 109 -1.37 -18.70 27.65
C HIS A 109 -1.20 -17.43 28.49
N ALA A 110 -0.21 -17.45 29.39
CA ALA A 110 0.25 -16.25 30.06
C ALA A 110 0.68 -15.23 29.00
N GLU A 111 0.01 -14.09 28.97
CA GLU A 111 0.33 -12.88 28.21
C GLU A 111 0.73 -13.09 26.74
N TYR A 112 -0.23 -12.93 25.82
CA TYR A 112 0.01 -12.35 24.48
C TYR A 112 1.29 -12.84 23.74
N SER A 113 1.59 -14.16 23.78
CA SER A 113 2.85 -14.69 23.23
C SER A 113 2.90 -14.56 21.70
N SER A 114 4.12 -14.47 21.15
CA SER A 114 4.39 -14.51 19.70
C SER A 114 3.73 -15.70 19.02
N ASP A 115 3.66 -16.82 19.73
CA ASP A 115 3.23 -18.11 19.20
C ASP A 115 1.72 -18.12 18.89
N CYS A 116 0.91 -17.43 19.70
CA CYS A 116 -0.51 -17.24 19.40
C CYS A 116 -0.72 -16.47 18.08
N MET A 117 0.15 -15.50 17.78
CA MET A 117 0.06 -14.69 16.56
C MET A 117 0.40 -15.49 15.31
N GLU A 118 1.33 -16.45 15.41
CA GLU A 118 1.75 -17.25 14.25
C GLU A 118 0.57 -17.99 13.60
N SER A 119 -0.39 -18.47 14.40
CA SER A 119 -1.58 -19.16 13.88
C SER A 119 -2.47 -18.26 12.97
N GLY A 120 -2.52 -16.96 13.25
CA GLY A 120 -3.38 -16.01 12.54
C GLY A 120 -2.68 -15.27 11.39
N ARG A 121 -1.34 -15.17 11.43
CA ARG A 121 -0.54 -14.39 10.47
C ARG A 121 -0.70 -14.84 9.02
N PRO A 122 -0.63 -16.15 8.67
CA PRO A 122 -0.73 -16.59 7.28
C PRO A 122 -2.03 -16.12 6.60
N MET A 123 -3.16 -16.26 7.30
CA MET A 123 -4.45 -15.82 6.78
C MET A 123 -4.52 -14.29 6.71
N TYR A 124 -4.05 -13.59 7.74
CA TYR A 124 -4.06 -12.12 7.74
C TYR A 124 -3.24 -11.56 6.58
N TYR A 125 -2.04 -12.08 6.35
CA TYR A 125 -1.16 -11.65 5.27
C TYR A 125 -1.76 -11.97 3.90
N ARG A 126 -2.38 -13.15 3.75
CA ARG A 126 -3.11 -13.52 2.54
C ARG A 126 -4.26 -12.56 2.25
N ASN A 127 -5.02 -12.17 3.28
CA ASN A 127 -6.11 -11.20 3.15
C ASN A 127 -5.59 -9.83 2.71
N LEU A 128 -4.49 -9.34 3.28
CA LEU A 128 -3.87 -8.08 2.87
C LEU A 128 -3.38 -8.13 1.41
N ARG A 129 -2.72 -9.22 0.99
CA ARG A 129 -2.30 -9.41 -0.41
C ARG A 129 -3.50 -9.49 -1.37
N ASN A 130 -4.60 -10.11 -0.96
CA ASN A 130 -5.82 -10.13 -1.76
C ASN A 130 -6.46 -8.74 -1.83
N LEU A 131 -6.39 -7.97 -0.75
CA LEU A 131 -6.85 -6.58 -0.72
C LEU A 131 -6.05 -5.71 -1.68
N VAL A 132 -4.73 -5.93 -1.84
CA VAL A 132 -3.93 -5.29 -2.90
C VAL A 132 -4.57 -5.56 -4.26
N LYS A 133 -4.76 -6.82 -4.64
CA LYS A 133 -5.36 -7.21 -5.94
C LYS A 133 -6.74 -6.60 -6.17
N GLN A 134 -7.55 -6.48 -5.11
CA GLN A 134 -8.85 -5.82 -5.20
C GLN A 134 -8.71 -4.31 -5.40
N THR A 135 -7.75 -3.69 -4.72
CA THR A 135 -7.50 -2.24 -4.77
C THR A 135 -6.86 -1.82 -6.10
N GLU A 136 -6.14 -2.69 -6.78
CA GLU A 136 -5.65 -2.45 -8.15
C GLU A 136 -6.79 -2.13 -9.13
N LYS A 137 -7.98 -2.67 -8.89
CA LYS A 137 -9.17 -2.37 -9.71
C LYS A 137 -9.65 -0.92 -9.53
N CYS A 138 -9.19 -0.20 -8.51
CA CYS A 138 -9.53 1.20 -8.28
C CYS A 138 -8.87 2.17 -9.28
N TRP A 139 -8.00 1.68 -10.16
CA TRP A 139 -7.16 2.48 -11.06
C TRP A 139 -7.67 2.52 -12.51
N LYS A 140 -8.85 1.94 -12.79
CA LYS A 140 -9.37 1.79 -14.16
C LYS A 140 -10.46 2.82 -14.51
N LEU A 141 -10.38 4.03 -13.94
CA LEU A 141 -11.34 5.11 -14.22
C LEU A 141 -10.81 6.09 -15.27
#